data_AF-A0A222SI49-F1
#
_entry.id   AF-A0A222SI49-F1
#
_cell.length_a   1.000
_cell.length_b   1.000
_cell.length_c   1.000
_cell.angle_alpha   90.00
_cell.angle_beta   90.00
_cell.angle_gamma   90.00
#
_symmetry.space_group_name_H-M   'P 1'
#
loop_
_entity.id
_entity.type
_entity.pdbx_description
1 polymer ?
#
loop_
_entity_poly.entity_id
_entity_poly.type
_entity_poly.pdbx_seq_one_letter_code
_entity_poly.pdbx_strand_id
1 'polypeptide(L)'
;MNEDLEKLKSQIEHINQVDIERRNCWIEHQGSLDHIHDLLCAPYQGIASIDALLVKEDEKLVSGESVGFMGDLSQHFTQAYLWVLGAYEIVRTMSQFSDETINSALSAQKNEIRALKHKFELVRVPLAKFEAPRRNPNGYTFAWPIIDKQKGTGWLISEGVYVTRRELSDEFLELMKKLP
;
A
#
# COMPACT_ATOMS: atom_id res chain seq x y z
N MET A 1 -27.78 15.28 -25.34
CA MET A 1 -28.23 13.88 -25.17
C MET A 1 -27.11 12.85 -25.39
N ASN A 2 -26.12 13.09 -26.27
CA ASN A 2 -24.99 12.15 -26.47
C ASN A 2 -23.83 12.36 -25.47
N GLU A 3 -23.59 13.61 -25.06
CA GLU A 3 -22.45 13.99 -24.20
C GLU A 3 -22.66 13.58 -22.73
N ASP A 4 -23.88 13.72 -22.20
CA ASP A 4 -24.24 13.27 -20.85
C ASP A 4 -24.16 11.75 -20.70
N LEU A 5 -24.50 11.00 -21.77
CA LEU A 5 -24.43 9.54 -21.80
C LEU A 5 -22.97 9.06 -21.80
N GLU A 6 -22.09 9.70 -22.57
CA GLU A 6 -20.66 9.39 -22.58
C GLU A 6 -19.98 9.75 -21.26
N LYS A 7 -20.36 10.88 -20.65
CA LYS A 7 -19.89 11.24 -19.30
C LYS A 7 -20.33 10.21 -18.26
N LEU A 8 -21.58 9.75 -18.34
CA LEU A 8 -22.10 8.72 -17.43
C LEU A 8 -21.40 7.38 -17.61
N LYS A 9 -21.14 6.95 -18.87
CA LYS A 9 -20.37 5.73 -19.16
C LYS A 9 -18.95 5.82 -18.61
N SER A 10 -18.26 6.94 -18.85
CA SER A 10 -16.91 7.18 -18.34
C SER A 10 -16.86 7.17 -16.80
N GLN A 11 -17.88 7.75 -16.14
CA GLN A 11 -18.00 7.70 -14.68
C GLN A 11 -18.24 6.28 -14.17
N ILE A 12 -19.13 5.51 -14.81
CA ILE A 12 -19.40 4.11 -14.45
C ILE A 12 -18.15 3.25 -14.66
N GLU A 13 -17.42 3.46 -15.75
CA GLU A 13 -16.19 2.73 -16.05
C GLU A 13 -15.09 3.05 -15.02
N HIS A 14 -14.93 4.32 -14.64
CA HIS A 14 -14.03 4.71 -13.56
C HIS A 14 -14.45 4.12 -12.20
N ILE A 15 -15.75 4.08 -11.88
CA ILE A 15 -16.27 3.46 -10.66
C ILE A 15 -15.94 1.97 -10.64
N ASN A 16 -16.03 1.28 -11.78
CA ASN A 16 -15.71 -0.15 -11.89
C ASN A 16 -14.20 -0.45 -11.83
N GLN A 17 -13.34 0.57 -12.00
CA GLN A 17 -11.89 0.43 -11.97
C GLN A 17 -11.28 0.63 -10.58
N VAL A 18 -12.04 1.10 -9.60
CA VAL A 18 -11.53 1.42 -8.26
C VAL A 18 -12.39 0.75 -7.19
N ASP A 19 -11.75 0.15 -6.19
CA ASP A 19 -12.45 -0.37 -5.02
C ASP A 19 -12.86 0.77 -4.06
N ILE A 20 -14.02 1.38 -4.32
CA ILE A 20 -14.52 2.54 -3.57
C ILE A 20 -14.76 2.19 -2.10
N GLU A 21 -15.27 0.99 -1.81
CA GLU A 21 -15.52 0.54 -0.43
C GLU A 21 -14.22 0.46 0.35
N ARG A 22 -13.18 -0.13 -0.25
CA ARG A 22 -11.85 -0.19 0.36
C ARG A 22 -11.27 1.21 0.59
N ARG A 23 -11.37 2.10 -0.40
CA ARG A 23 -10.89 3.49 -0.26
C ARG A 23 -11.57 4.19 0.90
N ASN A 24 -12.91 4.08 0.99
CA ASN A 24 -13.67 4.72 2.06
C ASN A 24 -13.29 4.14 3.42
N CYS A 25 -13.08 2.82 3.51
CA CYS A 25 -12.60 2.17 4.73
C CYS A 25 -11.25 2.74 5.20
N TRP A 26 -10.30 3.00 4.31
CA TRP A 26 -9.07 3.71 4.68
C TRP A 26 -9.36 5.09 5.27
N ILE A 27 -10.16 5.90 4.56
CA ILE A 27 -10.46 7.29 4.92
C ILE A 27 -11.19 7.39 6.27
N GLU A 28 -12.11 6.47 6.54
CA GLU A 28 -12.85 6.38 7.80
C GLU A 28 -11.92 6.21 9.02
N HIS A 29 -10.77 5.57 8.84
CA HIS A 29 -9.81 5.27 9.91
C HIS A 29 -8.58 6.20 9.90
N GLN A 30 -8.68 7.39 9.30
CA GLN A 30 -7.57 8.34 9.26
C GLN A 30 -7.40 9.18 10.53
N GLY A 31 -8.41 9.23 11.42
CA GLY A 31 -8.48 10.18 12.53
C GLY A 31 -7.26 10.15 13.46
N SER A 32 -6.65 8.98 13.64
CA SER A 32 -5.44 8.84 14.46
C SER A 32 -4.23 9.60 13.92
N LEU A 33 -4.24 10.00 12.65
CA LEU A 33 -3.18 10.79 12.02
C LEU A 33 -3.18 12.25 12.50
N ASP A 34 -4.32 12.77 12.94
CA ASP A 34 -4.44 14.12 13.51
C ASP A 34 -3.64 14.24 14.82
N HIS A 35 -3.43 13.12 15.52
CA HIS A 35 -2.56 13.07 16.71
C HIS A 35 -1.07 13.15 16.37
N ILE A 36 -0.69 12.84 15.12
CA ILE A 36 0.70 12.80 14.68
C ILE A 36 1.07 14.13 14.01
N HIS A 37 0.36 14.48 12.93
CA HIS A 37 0.58 15.69 12.16
C HIS A 37 -0.52 15.87 11.08
N ASP A 38 -1.21 17.01 11.06
CA ASP A 38 -2.33 17.30 10.14
C ASP A 38 -1.99 17.07 8.65
N LEU A 39 -0.76 17.40 8.24
CA LEU A 39 -0.27 17.18 6.87
C LEU A 39 -0.13 15.70 6.44
N LEU A 40 -0.33 14.71 7.34
CA LEU A 40 -0.31 13.28 6.99
C LEU A 40 -1.63 12.79 6.39
N CYS A 41 -2.75 13.48 6.63
CA CYS A 41 -4.06 13.07 6.13
C CYS A 41 -4.11 13.07 4.60
N ALA A 42 -3.58 14.10 3.94
CA ALA A 42 -3.59 14.17 2.47
C ALA A 42 -2.74 13.06 1.79
N PRO A 43 -1.47 12.82 2.19
CA PRO A 43 -0.70 11.66 1.72
C PRO A 43 -1.38 10.33 1.98
N TYR A 44 -2.00 10.16 3.15
CA TYR A 44 -2.72 8.94 3.50
C TYR A 44 -3.94 8.68 2.60
N GLN A 45 -4.76 9.71 2.33
CA GLN A 45 -5.87 9.62 1.38
C GLN A 45 -5.39 9.33 -0.06
N GLY A 46 -4.23 9.87 -0.44
CA GLY A 46 -3.57 9.54 -1.70
C GLY A 46 -3.19 8.06 -1.78
N ILE A 47 -2.56 7.53 -0.72
CA ILE A 47 -2.20 6.11 -0.61
C ILE A 47 -3.45 5.21 -0.60
N ALA A 48 -4.53 5.62 0.07
CA ALA A 48 -5.81 4.92 0.05
C ALA A 48 -6.40 4.83 -1.36
N SER A 49 -6.29 5.92 -2.14
CA SER A 49 -6.81 5.96 -3.51
C SER A 49 -6.00 5.08 -4.46
N ILE A 50 -4.67 5.12 -4.34
CA ILE A 50 -3.77 4.25 -5.11
C ILE A 50 -3.98 2.79 -4.73
N ASP A 51 -4.15 2.49 -3.43
CA ASP A 51 -4.41 1.12 -2.96
C ASP A 51 -5.68 0.53 -3.58
N ALA A 52 -6.78 1.28 -3.53
CA ALA A 52 -8.07 0.87 -4.06
C ALA A 52 -8.05 0.63 -5.58
N LEU A 53 -7.26 1.42 -6.32
CA LEU A 53 -7.02 1.20 -7.75
C LEU A 53 -6.20 -0.08 -7.96
N LEU A 54 -5.05 -0.19 -7.29
CA LEU A 54 -4.13 -1.32 -7.44
C LEU A 54 -4.79 -2.65 -7.07
N VAL A 55 -5.72 -2.68 -6.10
CA VAL A 55 -6.49 -3.89 -5.78
C VAL A 55 -7.31 -4.38 -6.98
N LYS A 56 -7.97 -3.48 -7.71
CA LYS A 56 -8.75 -3.85 -8.91
C LYS A 56 -7.86 -4.23 -10.09
N GLU A 57 -6.71 -3.60 -10.21
CA GLU A 57 -5.73 -3.99 -11.23
C GLU A 57 -5.12 -5.37 -10.90
N ASP A 58 -4.78 -5.62 -9.64
CA ASP A 58 -4.29 -6.91 -9.14
C ASP A 58 -5.31 -8.04 -9.40
N GLU A 59 -6.61 -7.79 -9.17
CA GLU A 59 -7.69 -8.76 -9.47
C GLU A 59 -7.69 -9.19 -10.94
N LYS A 60 -7.46 -8.27 -11.88
CA LYS A 60 -7.40 -8.54 -13.32
C LYS A 60 -6.14 -9.31 -13.71
N LEU A 61 -5.00 -8.97 -13.10
CA LEU A 61 -3.74 -9.69 -13.29
C LEU A 61 -3.87 -11.14 -12.82
N VAL A 62 -4.55 -11.36 -11.70
CA VAL A 62 -4.81 -12.70 -11.15
C VAL A 62 -5.78 -13.49 -12.03
N SER A 63 -6.84 -12.85 -12.55
CA SER A 63 -7.81 -13.53 -13.43
C SER A 63 -7.27 -13.87 -14.82
N GLY A 64 -6.11 -13.32 -15.19
CA GLY A 64 -5.51 -13.51 -16.51
C GLY A 64 -6.22 -12.71 -17.60
N GLU A 65 -7.04 -11.71 -17.22
CA GLU A 65 -7.60 -10.76 -18.17
C GLU A 65 -6.46 -9.98 -18.86
N SER A 66 -6.58 -9.83 -20.19
CA SER A 66 -5.54 -9.18 -20.98
C SER A 66 -5.31 -7.75 -20.46
N VAL A 67 -4.09 -7.48 -19.99
CA VAL A 67 -3.60 -6.17 -19.53
C VAL A 67 -3.66 -5.10 -20.65
N GLY A 68 -3.99 -5.50 -21.89
CA GLY A 68 -3.95 -4.72 -23.12
C GLY A 68 -4.90 -3.53 -23.25
N PHE A 69 -5.58 -3.09 -22.18
CA PHE A 69 -6.40 -1.88 -22.21
C PHE A 69 -6.12 -0.87 -21.09
N MET A 70 -5.34 -1.21 -20.05
CA MET A 70 -5.29 -0.40 -18.81
C MET A 70 -3.94 0.18 -18.41
N GLY A 71 -2.85 -0.14 -19.13
CA GLY A 71 -1.52 0.40 -18.88
C GLY A 71 -0.44 -0.66 -19.10
N ASP A 72 0.78 -0.22 -19.38
CA ASP A 72 1.94 -1.11 -19.43
C ASP A 72 2.08 -1.80 -18.05
N LEU A 73 2.34 -3.12 -18.02
CA LEU A 73 2.64 -3.84 -16.78
C LEU A 73 3.77 -3.15 -15.99
N SER A 74 4.69 -2.47 -16.70
CA SER A 74 5.71 -1.61 -16.09
C SER A 74 5.12 -0.45 -15.27
N GLN A 75 4.03 0.18 -15.74
CA GLN A 75 3.35 1.27 -15.06
C GLN A 75 2.64 0.76 -13.79
N HIS A 76 1.97 -0.39 -13.87
CA HIS A 76 1.35 -1.01 -12.71
C HIS A 76 2.38 -1.32 -11.62
N PHE A 77 3.49 -1.98 -11.96
CA PHE A 77 4.57 -2.23 -11.01
C PHE A 77 5.19 -0.94 -10.46
N THR A 78 5.31 0.11 -11.28
CA THR A 78 5.80 1.41 -10.84
C THR A 78 4.85 2.05 -9.82
N GLN A 79 3.54 2.01 -10.05
CA GLN A 79 2.54 2.50 -9.10
C GLN A 79 2.54 1.68 -7.80
N ALA A 80 2.61 0.36 -7.89
CA ALA A 80 2.74 -0.52 -6.72
C ALA A 80 4.01 -0.23 -5.91
N TYR A 81 5.12 0.04 -6.59
CA TYR A 81 6.36 0.47 -5.93
C TYR A 81 6.18 1.82 -5.24
N LEU A 82 5.68 2.85 -5.93
CA LEU A 82 5.45 4.17 -5.32
C LEU A 82 4.48 4.10 -4.13
N TRP A 83 3.49 3.21 -4.19
CA TRP A 83 2.61 2.92 -3.06
C TRP A 83 3.38 2.39 -1.85
N VAL A 84 4.27 1.39 -2.04
CA VAL A 84 5.11 0.85 -0.95
C VAL A 84 5.98 1.94 -0.33
N LEU A 85 6.55 2.83 -1.14
CA LEU A 85 7.35 3.96 -0.63
C LEU A 85 6.51 4.90 0.23
N GLY A 86 5.39 5.40 -0.30
CA GLY A 86 4.56 6.35 0.43
C GLY A 86 3.92 5.77 1.67
N ALA A 87 3.39 4.53 1.60
CA ALA A 87 2.82 3.83 2.75
C ALA A 87 3.88 3.61 3.85
N TYR A 88 5.09 3.18 3.47
CA TYR A 88 6.19 3.03 4.44
C TYR A 88 6.52 4.34 5.15
N GLU A 89 6.55 5.48 4.46
CA GLU A 89 6.88 6.75 5.11
C GLU A 89 5.83 7.17 6.15
N ILE A 90 4.54 6.86 5.93
CA ILE A 90 3.48 7.05 6.93
C ILE A 90 3.73 6.14 8.14
N VAL A 91 3.90 4.83 7.91
CA VAL A 91 4.16 3.84 8.98
C VAL A 91 5.44 4.17 9.76
N ARG A 92 6.50 4.63 9.08
CA ARG A 92 7.75 5.08 9.69
C ARG A 92 7.50 6.28 10.61
N THR A 93 6.68 7.23 10.18
CA THR A 93 6.34 8.43 10.96
C THR A 93 5.51 8.06 12.19
N MET A 94 4.52 7.16 12.05
CA MET A 94 3.77 6.59 13.17
C MET A 94 4.69 5.88 14.18
N SER A 95 5.66 5.11 13.68
CA SER A 95 6.64 4.41 14.53
C SER A 95 7.54 5.37 15.29
N GLN A 96 7.93 6.51 14.70
CA GLN A 96 8.71 7.53 15.40
C GLN A 96 7.88 8.23 16.46
N PHE A 97 6.65 8.63 16.12
CA PHE A 97 5.75 9.30 17.05
C PHE A 97 5.40 8.44 18.28
N SER A 98 5.17 7.13 18.07
CA SER A 98 4.95 6.17 19.17
C SER A 98 6.20 5.87 20.01
N ASP A 99 7.39 6.21 19.51
CA ASP A 99 8.66 6.03 20.20
C ASP A 99 9.06 7.24 21.06
N GLU A 100 8.84 8.45 20.54
CA GLU A 100 9.35 9.70 21.11
C GLU A 100 8.43 10.33 22.17
N THR A 101 7.11 10.08 22.08
CA THR A 101 6.13 10.73 22.97
C THR A 101 5.75 9.82 24.14
N ILE A 102 6.14 10.20 25.36
CA ILE A 102 5.65 9.56 26.60
C ILE A 102 4.13 9.67 26.62
N ASN A 103 3.43 8.54 26.70
CA ASN A 103 1.96 8.44 26.59
C ASN A 103 1.40 8.95 25.24
N SER A 104 2.10 8.71 24.13
CA SER A 104 1.54 8.84 22.78
C SER A 104 0.16 8.19 22.68
N ALA A 105 -0.77 8.81 21.94
CA ALA A 105 -2.06 8.19 21.60
C ALA A 105 -1.88 6.81 20.94
N LEU A 106 -0.75 6.58 20.27
CA LEU A 106 -0.42 5.33 19.59
C LEU A 106 0.35 4.31 20.46
N SER A 107 0.58 4.62 21.75
CA SER A 107 1.42 3.78 22.63
C SER A 107 0.88 2.36 22.76
N ALA A 108 -0.45 2.19 22.75
CA ALA A 108 -1.09 0.88 22.88
C ALA A 108 -0.78 -0.06 21.71
N GLN A 109 -0.57 0.48 20.50
CA GLN A 109 -0.29 -0.29 19.27
C GLN A 109 1.17 -0.17 18.82
N LYS A 110 2.07 0.32 19.69
CA LYS A 110 3.48 0.57 19.37
C LYS A 110 4.20 -0.64 18.78
N ASN A 111 3.93 -1.84 19.32
CA ASN A 111 4.59 -3.06 18.87
C ASN A 111 4.11 -3.47 17.48
N GLU A 112 2.82 -3.33 17.21
CA GLU A 112 2.17 -3.60 15.93
C GLU A 112 2.64 -2.61 14.85
N ILE A 113 2.73 -1.32 15.19
CA ILE A 113 3.30 -0.29 14.29
C ILE A 113 4.74 -0.65 13.92
N ARG A 114 5.57 -1.02 14.91
CA ARG A 114 6.95 -1.43 14.67
C ARG A 114 7.03 -2.72 13.84
N ALA A 115 6.17 -3.70 14.12
CA ALA A 115 6.13 -4.95 13.36
C ALA A 115 5.79 -4.68 11.88
N LEU A 116 4.76 -3.88 11.62
CA LEU A 116 4.37 -3.47 10.28
C LEU A 116 5.50 -2.71 9.57
N LYS A 117 6.12 -1.74 10.25
CA LYS A 117 7.29 -1.02 9.73
C LYS A 117 8.38 -1.97 9.27
N HIS A 118 8.76 -2.95 10.10
CA HIS A 118 9.78 -3.93 9.76
C HIS A 118 9.39 -4.79 8.57
N LYS A 119 8.10 -5.13 8.43
CA LYS A 119 7.62 -5.86 7.26
C LYS A 119 7.75 -5.03 5.99
N PHE A 120 7.39 -3.75 6.01
CA PHE A 120 7.63 -2.84 4.89
C PHE A 120 9.12 -2.68 4.57
N GLU A 121 10.00 -2.63 5.56
CA GLU A 121 11.45 -2.52 5.35
C GLU A 121 12.01 -3.66 4.48
N LEU A 122 11.43 -4.87 4.55
CA LEU A 122 11.83 -6.00 3.72
C LEU A 122 11.73 -5.72 2.22
N VAL A 123 10.77 -4.89 1.81
CA VAL A 123 10.51 -4.55 0.41
C VAL A 123 11.06 -3.16 0.09
N ARG A 124 10.75 -2.17 0.93
CA ARG A 124 11.12 -0.76 0.71
C ARG A 124 12.63 -0.55 0.63
N VAL A 125 13.43 -1.24 1.45
CA VAL A 125 14.89 -1.08 1.46
C VAL A 125 15.51 -1.53 0.13
N PRO A 126 15.32 -2.78 -0.32
CA PRO A 126 15.89 -3.22 -1.59
C PRO A 126 15.33 -2.48 -2.81
N LEU A 127 14.08 -2.00 -2.78
CA LEU A 127 13.53 -1.18 -3.86
C LEU A 127 14.17 0.22 -3.92
N ALA A 128 14.34 0.89 -2.79
CA ALA A 128 14.79 2.29 -2.74
C ALA A 128 16.31 2.47 -2.67
N LYS A 129 17.01 1.50 -2.08
CA LYS A 129 18.44 1.61 -1.76
C LYS A 129 19.31 0.62 -2.53
N PHE A 130 18.72 -0.40 -3.16
CA PHE A 130 19.47 -1.49 -3.80
C PHE A 130 20.39 -2.23 -2.81
N GLU A 131 19.90 -2.44 -1.59
CA GLU A 131 20.60 -3.08 -0.47
C GLU A 131 19.70 -4.13 0.20
N ALA A 132 20.30 -5.15 0.82
CA ALA A 132 19.56 -6.08 1.65
C ALA A 132 19.05 -5.38 2.94
N PRO A 133 17.81 -5.65 3.40
CA PRO A 133 17.31 -5.09 4.64
C PRO A 133 18.12 -5.60 5.84
N ARG A 134 18.34 -4.77 6.87
CA ARG A 134 19.09 -5.18 8.08
C ARG A 134 18.55 -6.44 8.75
N ARG A 135 17.23 -6.64 8.71
CA ARG A 135 16.54 -7.81 9.29
C ARG A 135 16.51 -9.03 8.36
N ASN A 136 16.97 -8.88 7.11
CA ASN A 136 17.18 -9.96 6.16
C ASN A 136 18.53 -9.75 5.45
N PRO A 137 19.68 -9.83 6.17
CA PRO A 137 20.98 -9.44 5.64
C PRO A 137 21.48 -10.35 4.50
N ASN A 138 20.97 -11.58 4.44
CA ASN A 138 21.25 -12.53 3.36
C ASN A 138 20.20 -12.49 2.24
N GLY A 139 19.28 -11.52 2.29
CA GLY A 139 18.29 -11.29 1.25
C GLY A 139 18.90 -10.70 -0.01
N TYR A 140 18.08 -10.61 -1.05
CA TYR A 140 18.46 -9.94 -2.28
C TYR A 140 18.63 -8.44 -2.05
N THR A 141 19.57 -7.85 -2.79
CA THR A 141 19.79 -6.40 -2.81
C THR A 141 18.73 -5.66 -3.63
N PHE A 142 17.98 -6.37 -4.46
CA PHE A 142 16.84 -5.86 -5.22
C PHE A 142 15.62 -6.75 -4.99
N ALA A 143 14.44 -6.13 -4.83
CA ALA A 143 13.19 -6.85 -4.65
C ALA A 143 12.60 -7.16 -6.03
N TRP A 144 12.68 -8.42 -6.46
CA TRP A 144 12.29 -8.79 -7.81
C TRP A 144 10.77 -8.82 -7.94
N PRO A 145 10.17 -8.10 -8.90
CA PRO A 145 8.73 -8.08 -9.05
C PRO A 145 8.20 -9.47 -9.43
N ILE A 146 7.12 -9.87 -8.79
CA ILE A 146 6.38 -11.11 -9.07
C ILE A 146 4.89 -10.82 -9.13
N ILE A 147 4.15 -11.69 -9.83
CA ILE A 147 2.69 -11.75 -9.76
C ILE A 147 2.33 -13.01 -8.96
N ASP A 148 1.80 -12.81 -7.76
CA ASP A 148 1.19 -13.86 -6.96
C ASP A 148 -0.17 -14.23 -7.54
N LYS A 149 -0.44 -15.54 -7.67
CA LYS A 149 -1.66 -16.06 -8.31
C LYS A 149 -2.95 -15.84 -7.51
N GLN A 150 -2.88 -15.31 -6.30
CA GLN A 150 -4.03 -15.03 -5.45
C GLN A 150 -4.10 -13.56 -5.05
N LYS A 151 -2.94 -12.93 -4.82
CA LYS A 151 -2.83 -11.61 -4.21
C LYS A 151 -2.33 -10.52 -5.15
N GLY A 152 -2.03 -10.85 -6.41
CA GLY A 152 -1.54 -9.90 -7.41
C GLY A 152 -0.08 -9.52 -7.18
N THR A 153 0.24 -8.24 -7.33
CA THR A 153 1.63 -7.77 -7.30
C THR A 153 2.34 -8.05 -5.97
N GLY A 154 3.58 -8.49 -6.06
CA GLY A 154 4.47 -8.69 -4.93
C GLY A 154 5.94 -8.64 -5.32
N TRP A 155 6.80 -8.92 -4.34
CA TRP A 155 8.24 -8.94 -4.54
C TRP A 155 8.90 -10.14 -3.87
N LEU A 156 9.77 -10.81 -4.61
CA LEU A 156 10.68 -11.82 -4.08
C LEU A 156 11.89 -11.12 -3.44
N ILE A 157 12.13 -11.39 -2.15
CA ILE A 157 13.14 -10.71 -1.33
C ILE A 157 14.29 -11.63 -0.90
N SER A 158 14.09 -12.95 -0.96
CA SER A 158 15.14 -13.97 -0.88
C SER A 158 14.62 -15.28 -1.45
N GLU A 159 15.44 -16.34 -1.46
CA GLU A 159 15.01 -17.66 -1.91
C GLU A 159 13.79 -18.14 -1.09
N GLY A 160 12.69 -18.44 -1.78
CA GLY A 160 11.44 -18.89 -1.16
C GLY A 160 10.69 -17.86 -0.30
N VAL A 161 11.17 -16.61 -0.21
CA VAL A 161 10.55 -15.56 0.60
C VAL A 161 10.11 -14.42 -0.29
N TYR A 162 8.82 -14.14 -0.26
CA TYR A 162 8.20 -13.03 -0.97
C TYR A 162 7.21 -12.31 -0.06
N VAL A 163 6.90 -11.07 -0.42
CA VAL A 163 5.89 -10.24 0.24
C VAL A 163 5.01 -9.65 -0.84
N THR A 164 3.70 -9.81 -0.69
CA THR A 164 2.74 -9.23 -1.64
C THR A 164 2.33 -7.83 -1.21
N ARG A 165 2.02 -6.96 -2.17
CA ARG A 165 1.51 -5.62 -1.90
C ARG A 165 0.19 -5.68 -1.12
N ARG A 166 -0.69 -6.62 -1.48
CA ARG A 166 -1.97 -6.85 -0.79
C ARG A 166 -1.80 -7.17 0.69
N GLU A 167 -0.81 -7.99 1.06
CA GLU A 167 -0.50 -8.28 2.47
C GLU A 167 -0.06 -7.05 3.25
N LEU A 168 0.82 -6.22 2.67
CA LEU A 168 1.25 -4.98 3.31
C LEU A 168 0.08 -4.00 3.49
N SER A 169 -0.77 -3.92 2.47
CA SER A 169 -1.94 -3.04 2.47
C SER A 169 -3.01 -3.48 3.47
N ASP A 170 -3.37 -4.76 3.48
CA ASP A 170 -4.35 -5.30 4.42
C ASP A 170 -3.87 -5.16 5.86
N GLU A 171 -2.61 -5.50 6.16
CA GLU A 171 -2.07 -5.34 7.52
C GLU A 171 -1.99 -3.87 7.95
N PHE A 172 -1.70 -2.95 7.03
CA PHE A 172 -1.70 -1.53 7.35
C PHE A 172 -3.11 -1.01 7.60
N LEU A 173 -4.09 -1.36 6.76
CA LEU A 173 -5.49 -0.98 7.00
C LEU A 173 -6.02 -1.56 8.31
N GLU A 174 -5.72 -2.82 8.61
CA GLU A 174 -6.11 -3.46 9.88
C GLU A 174 -5.44 -2.84 11.10
N LEU A 175 -4.22 -2.30 10.95
CA LEU A 175 -3.60 -1.50 12.00
C LEU A 175 -4.36 -0.20 12.20
N MET A 176 -4.66 0.54 11.14
CA MET A 176 -5.39 1.82 11.22
C MET A 176 -6.75 1.66 11.90
N LYS A 177 -7.46 0.56 11.65
CA LYS A 177 -8.72 0.23 12.33
C LYS A 177 -8.63 0.08 13.85
N LYS A 178 -7.43 -0.18 14.39
CA LYS A 178 -7.18 -0.40 15.82
C LYS A 178 -6.67 0.85 16.53
N LEU A 179 -6.32 1.88 15.77
CA LEU A 179 -5.83 3.13 16.34
C LEU A 179 -7.01 3.97 16.86
N PRO A 180 -6.78 4.81 17.88
CA PRO A 180 -7.82 5.62 18.51
C PRO A 180 -8.35 6.73 17.60
#